data_AF-A0A3A4ZHJ0-F1
#
_entry.id   AF-A0A3A4ZHJ0-F1
#
_cell.length_a   1.000
_cell.length_b   1.000
_cell.length_c   1.000
_cell.angle_alpha   90.00
_cell.angle_beta   90.00
_cell.angle_gamma   90.00
#
_symmetry.space_group_name_H-M   'P 1'
#
loop_
_entity.id
_entity.type
_entity.pdbx_description
1 polymer ?
#
loop_
_entity_poly.entity_id
_entity_poly.type
_entity_poly.pdbx_seq_one_letter_code
_entity_poly.pdbx_strand_id
1 'polypeptide(L)'
;MKKNLMFAAMLLAVVALMATSSYALPLAVGNSVKFEYVNPHAVGGGPFNVFVNGSSEASFKTFCVEETEYITIDATYFVDSIQDTAKLTGWVLNDQVAWLYTQYYTGAEGDGAGIQEAIWWFTPGARGINNSLVASANAAVAGGWKNNGRVQIFNPVEVVASQEAIIHKQSMLVYVPEPSTMLLMGLGMLGLGLLSRKRRAR
;
A
#
# COMPACT_ATOMS: atom_id res chain seq x y z
N MET A 1 -7.98 -4.38 -48.54
CA MET A 1 -6.92 -4.88 -47.62
C MET A 1 -6.10 -3.77 -46.97
N LYS A 2 -5.53 -2.79 -47.71
CA LYS A 2 -4.70 -1.71 -47.13
C LYS A 2 -5.44 -0.85 -46.09
N LYS A 3 -6.72 -0.49 -46.31
CA LYS A 3 -7.51 0.31 -45.34
C LYS A 3 -7.75 -0.40 -44.00
N ASN A 4 -8.02 -1.71 -44.01
CA ASN A 4 -8.26 -2.47 -42.77
C ASN A 4 -6.95 -2.70 -41.99
N LEU A 5 -5.83 -2.82 -42.68
CA LEU A 5 -4.50 -2.92 -42.06
C LEU A 5 -4.10 -1.59 -41.40
N MET A 6 -4.39 -0.47 -42.06
CA MET A 6 -4.17 0.88 -41.51
C MET A 6 -5.03 1.15 -40.28
N PHE A 7 -6.31 0.75 -40.31
CA PHE A 7 -7.21 0.92 -39.18
C PHE A 7 -6.79 0.09 -37.97
N ALA A 8 -6.34 -1.15 -38.19
CA ALA A 8 -5.83 -2.01 -37.12
C ALA A 8 -4.53 -1.45 -36.50
N ALA A 9 -3.61 -0.94 -37.33
CA ALA A 9 -2.38 -0.30 -36.85
C ALA A 9 -2.67 0.98 -36.04
N MET A 10 -3.65 1.78 -36.47
CA MET A 10 -4.06 2.99 -35.77
C MET A 10 -4.72 2.67 -34.42
N LEU A 11 -5.56 1.63 -34.37
CA LEU A 11 -6.18 1.16 -33.12
C LEU A 11 -5.12 0.64 -32.13
N LEU A 12 -4.12 -0.10 -32.62
CA LEU A 12 -3.03 -0.63 -31.79
C LEU A 12 -2.14 0.50 -31.24
N ALA A 13 -1.89 1.54 -32.04
CA ALA A 13 -1.15 2.73 -31.61
C ALA A 13 -1.92 3.52 -30.53
N VAL A 14 -3.24 3.64 -30.64
CA VAL A 14 -4.08 4.29 -29.62
C VAL A 14 -4.08 3.48 -28.31
N VAL A 15 -4.13 2.14 -28.38
CA VAL A 15 -4.03 1.28 -27.18
C VAL A 15 -2.64 1.36 -26.54
N ALA A 16 -1.57 1.44 -27.33
CA ALA A 16 -0.20 1.61 -26.82
C ALA A 16 0.00 2.97 -26.13
N LEU A 17 -0.68 4.02 -26.60
CA LEU A 17 -0.68 5.35 -25.97
C LEU A 17 -1.53 5.43 -24.69
N MET A 18 -2.40 4.44 -24.44
CA MET A 18 -3.23 4.33 -23.23
C MET A 18 -2.66 3.34 -22.19
N ALA A 19 -1.43 2.85 -22.39
CA ALA A 19 -0.72 2.09 -21.37
C ALA A 19 -0.35 3.03 -20.21
N THR A 20 -1.27 3.20 -19.26
CA THR A 20 -0.95 3.85 -17.99
C THR A 20 0.07 3.01 -17.26
N SER A 21 1.04 3.68 -16.62
CA SER A 21 2.05 3.03 -15.79
C SER A 21 1.36 2.22 -14.69
N SER A 22 1.39 0.89 -14.79
CA SER A 22 0.97 0.03 -13.68
C SER A 22 2.11 0.05 -12.65
N TYR A 23 1.97 0.84 -11.60
CA TYR A 23 2.88 0.79 -10.47
C TYR A 23 2.54 -0.47 -9.66
N ALA A 24 3.39 -1.50 -9.78
CA ALA A 24 3.32 -2.62 -8.87
C ALA A 24 3.78 -2.16 -7.49
N LEU A 25 3.12 -2.65 -6.44
CA LEU A 25 3.63 -2.53 -5.08
C LEU A 25 5.06 -3.10 -5.03
N PRO A 26 6.08 -2.35 -4.59
CA PRO A 26 7.46 -2.85 -4.55
C PRO A 26 7.70 -3.85 -3.40
N LEU A 27 6.64 -4.31 -2.73
CA LEU A 27 6.66 -5.14 -1.53
C LEU A 27 5.88 -6.43 -1.76
N ALA A 28 6.46 -7.56 -1.41
CA ALA A 28 5.82 -8.87 -1.41
C ALA A 28 6.22 -9.67 -0.16
N VAL A 29 5.42 -10.68 0.18
CA VAL A 29 5.74 -11.65 1.24
C VAL A 29 7.11 -12.29 0.95
N GLY A 30 7.95 -12.38 1.97
CA GLY A 30 9.32 -12.89 1.89
C GLY A 30 10.37 -11.85 1.46
N ASN A 31 9.98 -10.65 1.05
CA ASN A 31 10.96 -9.57 0.81
C ASN A 31 11.65 -9.15 2.10
N SER A 32 12.91 -8.73 1.99
CA SER A 32 13.59 -8.07 3.09
C SER A 32 13.26 -6.58 3.10
N VAL A 33 13.12 -6.01 4.29
CA VAL A 33 12.86 -4.58 4.49
C VAL A 33 13.79 -3.99 5.55
N LYS A 34 14.18 -2.74 5.32
CA LYS A 34 14.86 -1.88 6.30
C LYS A 34 14.09 -0.57 6.45
N PHE A 35 14.22 0.02 7.63
CA PHE A 35 13.58 1.27 7.97
C PHE A 35 14.63 2.33 8.26
N GLU A 36 14.40 3.54 7.77
CA GLU A 36 15.12 4.74 8.17
C GLU A 36 14.13 5.83 8.57
N TYR A 37 14.55 6.74 9.45
CA TYR A 37 13.76 7.90 9.80
C TYR A 37 13.62 8.86 8.61
N VAL A 38 12.40 9.35 8.38
CA VAL A 38 12.20 10.54 7.55
C VAL A 38 12.58 11.75 8.39
N ASN A 39 13.35 12.70 7.84
CA ASN A 39 13.67 13.96 8.52
C ASN A 39 12.77 15.11 8.03
N PRO A 40 12.27 15.98 8.94
CA PRO A 40 12.37 15.85 10.39
C PRO A 40 11.56 14.64 10.90
N HIS A 41 12.15 13.88 11.82
CA HIS A 41 11.47 12.72 12.40
C HIS A 41 10.31 13.19 13.27
N ALA A 42 9.17 12.55 13.09
CA ALA A 42 7.98 12.78 13.88
C ALA A 42 8.05 11.98 15.20
N VAL A 43 6.95 11.95 15.95
CA VAL A 43 6.74 11.02 17.05
C VAL A 43 7.17 9.59 16.65
N GLY A 44 7.70 8.81 17.59
CA GLY A 44 8.47 7.56 17.33
C GLY A 44 7.78 6.45 16.52
N GLY A 45 6.55 6.64 16.04
CA GLY A 45 5.84 5.73 15.14
C GLY A 45 6.01 6.02 13.65
N GLY A 46 6.71 7.08 13.24
CA GLY A 46 6.94 7.39 11.83
C GLY A 46 6.63 8.84 11.46
N PRO A 47 6.82 9.25 10.20
CA PRO A 47 7.00 8.38 9.05
C PRO A 47 8.41 7.78 8.96
N PHE A 48 8.49 6.60 8.36
CA PHE A 48 9.74 5.90 8.01
C PHE A 48 9.89 5.74 6.51
N ASN A 49 11.12 5.86 6.01
CA ASN A 49 11.49 5.36 4.70
C ASN A 49 11.64 3.83 4.79
N VAL A 50 11.05 3.11 3.82
CA VAL A 50 11.18 1.66 3.71
C VAL A 50 12.02 1.31 2.49
N PHE A 51 13.04 0.50 2.68
CA PHE A 51 13.92 0.00 1.61
C PHE A 51 13.65 -1.48 1.42
N VAL A 52 13.18 -1.87 0.24
CA VAL A 52 12.82 -3.26 -0.06
C VAL A 52 13.96 -3.94 -0.82
N ASN A 53 14.32 -5.14 -0.37
CA ASN A 53 15.37 -5.98 -0.99
C ASN A 53 16.71 -5.25 -1.20
N GLY A 54 17.06 -4.34 -0.29
CA GLY A 54 18.31 -3.58 -0.36
C GLY A 54 18.33 -2.49 -1.42
N SER A 55 17.17 -1.94 -1.80
CA SER A 55 17.10 -0.77 -2.69
C SER A 55 17.99 0.37 -2.16
N SER A 56 18.64 1.11 -3.07
CA SER A 56 19.45 2.29 -2.73
C SER A 56 18.63 3.54 -2.44
N GLU A 57 17.35 3.51 -2.81
CA GLU A 57 16.38 4.57 -2.58
C GLU A 57 15.19 4.03 -1.79
N ALA A 58 14.50 4.90 -1.07
CA ALA A 58 13.29 4.54 -0.34
C ALA A 58 12.22 4.05 -1.33
N SER A 59 11.75 2.82 -1.15
CA SER A 59 10.71 2.22 -1.97
C SER A 59 9.34 2.86 -1.70
N PHE A 60 9.06 3.19 -0.44
CA PHE A 60 7.86 3.91 0.00
C PHE A 60 8.06 4.43 1.43
N LYS A 61 7.08 5.19 1.93
CA LYS A 61 7.03 5.65 3.32
C LYS A 61 5.91 4.97 4.10
N THR A 62 6.14 4.70 5.38
CA THR A 62 5.18 3.99 6.24
C THR A 62 5.07 4.60 7.63
N PHE A 63 4.09 4.11 8.40
CA PHE A 63 3.80 4.46 9.78
C PHE A 63 3.53 3.18 10.57
N CYS A 64 3.91 3.21 11.84
CA CYS A 64 3.56 2.19 12.81
C CYS A 64 2.06 2.23 13.11
N VAL A 65 1.51 1.04 13.23
CA VAL A 65 0.13 0.86 13.67
C VAL A 65 0.07 0.79 15.20
N GLU A 66 0.95 0.00 15.81
CA GLU A 66 0.93 -0.31 17.25
C GLU A 66 1.87 0.64 18.02
N GLU A 67 1.66 0.89 19.32
CA GLU A 67 2.55 1.76 20.14
C GLU A 67 3.52 1.01 21.06
N THR A 68 3.17 -0.21 21.44
CA THR A 68 3.92 -1.00 22.41
C THR A 68 4.95 -1.92 21.76
N GLU A 69 5.06 -1.83 20.45
CA GLU A 69 6.01 -2.56 19.64
C GLU A 69 7.02 -1.59 19.05
N TYR A 70 8.18 -2.13 18.71
CA TYR A 70 9.30 -1.34 18.25
C TYR A 70 10.00 -2.03 17.09
N ILE A 71 10.34 -1.24 16.08
CA ILE A 71 11.40 -1.58 15.13
C ILE A 71 12.72 -0.96 15.60
N THR A 72 13.80 -1.67 15.36
CA THR A 72 15.15 -1.11 15.33
C THR A 72 15.44 -0.60 13.91
N ILE A 73 15.87 0.65 13.81
CA ILE A 73 16.33 1.29 12.57
C ILE A 73 17.57 0.57 12.03
N ASP A 74 17.72 0.52 10.71
CA ASP A 74 18.79 -0.18 9.97
C ASP A 74 18.86 -1.72 10.13
N ALA A 75 18.08 -2.30 11.05
CA ALA A 75 17.91 -3.73 11.15
C ALA A 75 17.13 -4.28 9.94
N THR A 76 17.43 -5.52 9.56
CA THR A 76 16.77 -6.20 8.44
C THR A 76 15.63 -7.07 8.95
N TYR A 77 14.44 -6.88 8.39
CA TYR A 77 13.27 -7.69 8.64
C TYR A 77 12.81 -8.38 7.36
N PHE A 78 11.90 -9.35 7.48
CA PHE A 78 11.23 -9.98 6.36
C PHE A 78 9.73 -9.78 6.45
N VAL A 79 9.06 -9.63 5.30
CA VAL A 79 7.60 -9.52 5.25
C VAL A 79 6.96 -10.89 5.46
N ASP A 80 6.28 -11.10 6.59
CA ASP A 80 5.52 -12.34 6.87
C ASP A 80 4.18 -12.35 6.13
N SER A 81 3.46 -11.22 6.17
CA SER A 81 2.15 -11.09 5.54
C SER A 81 1.85 -9.66 5.14
N ILE A 82 0.91 -9.51 4.18
CA ILE A 82 0.29 -8.25 3.78
C ILE A 82 -1.22 -8.49 3.82
N GLN A 83 -1.91 -7.85 4.76
CA GLN A 83 -3.31 -8.14 5.09
C GLN A 83 -3.94 -6.96 5.86
N ASP A 84 -5.21 -7.06 6.23
CA ASP A 84 -5.91 -5.97 6.92
C ASP A 84 -5.81 -6.08 8.46
N THR A 85 -4.89 -6.91 8.97
CA THR A 85 -4.80 -7.21 10.40
C THR A 85 -3.36 -7.18 10.89
N ALA A 86 -3.12 -6.42 11.96
CA ALA A 86 -1.87 -6.39 12.70
C ALA A 86 -1.64 -7.72 13.42
N LYS A 87 -0.45 -8.30 13.32
CA LYS A 87 -0.21 -9.70 13.68
C LYS A 87 -0.33 -9.96 15.19
N LEU A 88 0.18 -9.05 16.01
CA LEU A 88 0.33 -9.28 17.45
C LEU A 88 -0.90 -8.82 18.23
N THR A 89 -1.43 -7.63 17.95
CA THR A 89 -2.67 -7.16 18.59
C THR A 89 -3.95 -7.76 18.00
N GLY A 90 -3.90 -8.30 16.77
CA GLY A 90 -5.10 -8.70 16.04
C GLY A 90 -5.97 -7.53 15.60
N TRP A 91 -5.47 -6.29 15.70
CA TRP A 91 -6.21 -5.11 15.29
C TRP A 91 -6.48 -5.11 13.79
N VAL A 92 -7.73 -4.83 13.43
CA VAL A 92 -8.17 -4.75 12.03
C VAL A 92 -8.13 -3.30 11.55
N LEU A 93 -7.49 -3.09 10.41
CA LEU A 93 -7.40 -1.79 9.74
C LEU A 93 -8.79 -1.21 9.50
N ASN A 94 -9.04 -0.02 10.04
CA ASN A 94 -10.29 0.72 9.79
C ASN A 94 -10.13 1.72 8.63
N ASP A 95 -11.28 2.16 8.12
CA ASP A 95 -11.34 3.11 7.00
C ASP A 95 -10.68 4.45 7.35
N GLN A 96 -10.74 4.90 8.61
CA GLN A 96 -10.14 6.17 9.03
C GLN A 96 -8.61 6.16 8.89
N VAL A 97 -7.95 5.12 9.38
CA VAL A 97 -6.48 4.96 9.26
C VAL A 97 -6.08 4.80 7.80
N ALA A 98 -6.84 4.01 7.04
CA ALA A 98 -6.60 3.86 5.61
C ALA A 98 -6.75 5.19 4.84
N TRP A 99 -7.72 6.04 5.22
CA TRP A 99 -7.90 7.36 4.63
C TRP A 99 -6.72 8.28 4.94
N LEU A 100 -6.30 8.34 6.22
CA LEU A 100 -5.15 9.14 6.66
C LEU A 100 -3.88 8.80 5.89
N TYR A 101 -3.58 7.50 5.78
CA TYR A 101 -2.42 7.03 5.06
C TYR A 101 -2.52 7.28 3.55
N THR A 102 -3.73 7.19 2.99
CA THR A 102 -3.98 7.59 1.59
C THR A 102 -3.66 9.06 1.37
N GLN A 103 -4.11 9.96 2.26
CA GLN A 103 -3.82 11.40 2.13
C GLN A 103 -2.33 11.70 2.21
N TYR A 104 -1.62 11.02 3.11
CA TYR A 104 -0.16 11.13 3.18
C TYR A 104 0.50 10.67 1.88
N TYR A 105 0.12 9.47 1.41
CA TYR A 105 0.69 8.87 0.21
C TYR A 105 0.47 9.72 -1.04
N THR A 106 -0.70 10.34 -1.18
CA THR A 106 -1.02 11.23 -2.31
C THR A 106 -0.47 12.64 -2.15
N GLY A 107 0.14 12.97 -1.00
CA GLY A 107 0.66 14.31 -0.70
C GLY A 107 -0.43 15.36 -0.43
N ALA A 108 -1.65 14.93 -0.09
CA ALA A 108 -2.76 15.82 0.23
C ALA A 108 -2.67 16.36 1.67
N GLU A 109 -2.09 15.58 2.59
CA GLU A 109 -1.81 15.98 3.97
C GLU A 109 -0.32 15.80 4.26
N GLY A 110 0.34 16.87 4.75
CA GLY A 110 1.81 17.00 4.72
C GLY A 110 2.54 16.80 6.05
N ASP A 111 1.84 16.73 7.17
CA ASP A 111 2.47 16.58 8.49
C ASP A 111 2.52 15.12 8.94
N GLY A 112 3.70 14.52 8.86
CA GLY A 112 3.93 13.15 9.31
C GLY A 112 3.66 12.94 10.81
N ALA A 113 3.89 13.95 11.65
CA ALA A 113 3.65 13.85 13.09
C ALA A 113 2.15 13.82 13.40
N GLY A 114 1.41 14.80 12.87
CA GLY A 114 -0.04 14.83 13.00
C GLY A 114 -0.72 13.57 12.45
N ILE A 115 -0.21 13.01 11.35
CA ILE A 115 -0.74 11.76 10.80
C ILE A 115 -0.46 10.57 11.73
N GLN A 116 0.76 10.43 12.25
CA GLN A 116 1.05 9.34 13.19
C GLN A 116 0.19 9.41 14.46
N GLU A 117 0.03 10.61 15.03
CA GLU A 117 -0.82 10.80 16.21
C GLU A 117 -2.30 10.50 15.91
N ALA A 118 -2.78 10.87 14.72
CA ALA A 118 -4.15 10.56 14.29
C ALA A 118 -4.35 9.05 14.03
N ILE A 119 -3.33 8.36 13.49
CA ILE A 119 -3.37 6.90 13.32
C ILE A 119 -3.49 6.21 14.67
N TRP A 120 -2.68 6.62 15.64
CA TRP A 120 -2.74 6.10 17.01
C TRP A 120 -4.05 6.43 17.72
N TRP A 121 -4.72 7.54 17.39
CA TRP A 121 -6.04 7.85 17.96
C TRP A 121 -7.09 6.78 17.60
N PHE A 122 -6.99 6.23 16.39
CA PHE A 122 -7.88 5.17 15.90
C PHE A 122 -7.40 3.75 16.20
N THR A 123 -6.22 3.59 16.80
CA THR A 123 -5.66 2.28 17.13
C THR A 123 -5.85 1.98 18.62
N PRO A 124 -6.43 0.83 19.00
CA PRO A 124 -6.65 0.47 20.40
C PRO A 124 -5.36 0.43 21.20
N GLY A 125 -5.40 0.99 22.41
CA GLY A 125 -4.27 0.98 23.34
C GLY A 125 -3.16 1.98 23.03
N ALA A 126 -3.28 2.74 21.93
CA ALA A 126 -2.35 3.80 21.57
C ALA A 126 -2.79 5.16 22.15
N ARG A 127 -1.81 6.00 22.49
CA ARG A 127 -1.89 7.37 23.02
C ARG A 127 -1.84 8.40 21.88
N GLY A 128 -2.70 8.23 20.89
CA GLY A 128 -2.86 9.22 19.82
C GLY A 128 -3.51 10.52 20.28
N ILE A 129 -3.43 11.55 19.43
CA ILE A 129 -4.03 12.86 19.68
C ILE A 129 -5.23 13.07 18.76
N ASN A 130 -6.34 13.53 19.34
CA ASN A 130 -7.52 13.97 18.58
C ASN A 130 -7.25 15.35 17.94
N ASN A 131 -6.57 15.34 16.80
CA ASN A 131 -6.24 16.53 16.02
C ASN A 131 -7.22 16.76 14.85
N SER A 132 -7.00 17.78 14.02
CA SER A 132 -7.88 18.09 12.88
C SER A 132 -7.97 16.95 11.85
N LEU A 133 -6.91 16.13 11.71
CA LEU A 133 -6.89 15.01 10.78
C LEU A 133 -7.84 13.89 11.21
N VAL A 134 -8.01 13.69 12.52
CA VAL A 134 -9.03 12.77 13.07
C VAL A 134 -10.44 13.20 12.65
N ALA A 135 -10.73 14.50 12.73
CA ALA A 135 -12.01 15.04 12.29
C ALA A 135 -12.20 14.86 10.77
N SER A 136 -11.18 15.14 9.96
CA SER A 136 -11.20 14.94 8.50
C SER A 136 -11.42 13.47 8.12
N ALA A 137 -10.73 12.54 8.79
CA ALA A 137 -10.89 11.11 8.55
C ALA A 137 -12.32 10.63 8.88
N ASN A 138 -12.86 11.07 10.02
CA ASN A 138 -14.25 10.76 10.38
C ASN A 138 -15.25 11.34 9.38
N ALA A 139 -15.05 12.58 8.93
CA ALA A 139 -15.91 13.22 7.94
C ALA A 139 -15.86 12.50 6.58
N ALA A 140 -14.67 12.08 6.13
CA ALA A 140 -14.51 11.35 4.88
C ALA A 140 -15.22 9.99 4.92
N VAL A 141 -15.05 9.23 6.01
CA VAL A 141 -15.71 7.93 6.18
C VAL A 141 -17.23 8.09 6.31
N ALA A 142 -17.71 9.10 7.04
CA ALA A 142 -19.13 9.43 7.12
C ALA A 142 -19.70 9.87 5.75
N GLY A 143 -18.88 10.51 4.92
CA GLY A 143 -19.18 10.87 3.53
C GLY A 143 -19.15 9.70 2.54
N GLY A 144 -18.89 8.48 3.01
CA GLY A 144 -18.91 7.26 2.20
C GLY A 144 -17.57 6.81 1.64
N TRP A 145 -16.45 7.43 2.06
CA TRP A 145 -15.12 6.91 1.73
C TRP A 145 -14.91 5.52 2.34
N LYS A 146 -14.33 4.60 1.56
CA LYS A 146 -14.03 3.22 1.96
C LYS A 146 -12.66 2.79 1.46
N ASN A 147 -11.94 2.03 2.28
CA ASN A 147 -10.71 1.38 1.86
C ASN A 147 -11.03 0.17 0.98
N ASN A 148 -10.77 0.29 -0.32
CA ASN A 148 -11.00 -0.80 -1.28
C ASN A 148 -9.79 -1.76 -1.39
N GLY A 149 -9.11 -2.02 -0.27
CA GLY A 149 -7.87 -2.81 -0.24
C GLY A 149 -6.63 -2.07 -0.76
N ARG A 150 -6.71 -0.75 -0.90
CA ARG A 150 -5.58 0.09 -1.34
C ARG A 150 -4.60 0.39 -0.23
N VAL A 151 -5.05 0.38 1.02
CA VAL A 151 -4.17 0.43 2.19
C VAL A 151 -4.28 -0.90 2.91
N GLN A 152 -3.14 -1.47 3.26
CA GLN A 152 -3.05 -2.71 4.01
C GLN A 152 -1.99 -2.57 5.10
N ILE A 153 -1.91 -3.58 5.96
CA ILE A 153 -0.88 -3.74 6.97
C ILE A 153 0.09 -4.80 6.47
N PHE A 154 1.39 -4.49 6.45
CA PHE A 154 2.41 -5.52 6.34
C PHE A 154 3.03 -5.81 7.70
N ASN A 155 3.25 -7.09 7.97
CA ASN A 155 3.72 -7.57 9.26
C ASN A 155 5.18 -8.03 9.12
N PRO A 156 6.16 -7.25 9.58
CA PRO A 156 7.56 -7.64 9.54
C PRO A 156 7.90 -8.67 10.63
N VAL A 157 8.85 -9.54 10.31
CA VAL A 157 9.46 -10.49 11.26
C VAL A 157 10.97 -10.36 11.25
N GLU A 158 11.58 -10.57 12.41
CA GLU A 158 13.01 -10.80 12.55
C GLU A 158 13.27 -12.32 12.56
N VAL A 159 14.22 -12.76 11.74
CA VAL A 159 14.66 -14.17 11.71
C VAL A 159 15.94 -14.29 12.51
N VAL A 160 15.86 -14.93 13.67
CA VAL A 160 17.02 -15.15 14.53
C VAL A 160 17.63 -16.51 14.20
N ALA A 161 18.67 -16.50 13.36
CA ALA A 161 19.32 -17.72 12.85
C ALA A 161 19.85 -18.64 13.97
N SER A 162 20.20 -18.09 15.13
CA SER A 162 20.71 -18.86 16.27
C SER A 162 19.63 -19.63 17.05
N GLN A 163 18.35 -19.31 16.83
CA GLN A 163 17.24 -19.87 17.61
C GLN A 163 16.16 -20.54 16.76
N GLU A 164 16.31 -20.56 15.43
CA GLU A 164 15.25 -20.95 14.47
C GLU A 164 13.90 -20.28 14.77
N ALA A 165 13.94 -19.08 15.38
CA ALA A 165 12.77 -18.38 15.87
C ALA A 165 12.38 -17.24 14.93
N ILE A 166 11.07 -17.14 14.66
CA ILE A 166 10.46 -16.01 13.96
C ILE A 166 9.87 -15.11 15.03
N ILE A 167 10.39 -13.89 15.13
CA ILE A 167 9.91 -12.88 16.08
C ILE A 167 9.12 -11.84 15.32
N HIS A 168 7.81 -11.75 15.58
CA HIS A 168 6.98 -10.69 15.04
C HIS A 168 7.40 -9.32 15.59
N LYS A 169 7.35 -8.33 14.72
CA LYS A 169 7.69 -6.94 15.01
C LYS A 169 6.53 -6.05 14.62
N GLN A 170 6.68 -4.77 14.97
CA GLN A 170 5.67 -3.75 14.78
C GLN A 170 5.09 -3.72 13.38
N SER A 171 3.77 -3.82 13.32
CA SER A 171 3.01 -3.82 12.07
C SER A 171 3.01 -2.42 11.44
N MET A 172 3.07 -2.38 10.11
CA MET A 172 3.32 -1.16 9.33
C MET A 172 2.30 -0.99 8.21
N LEU A 173 1.95 0.25 7.88
CA LEU A 173 1.02 0.54 6.77
C LEU A 173 1.69 0.48 5.40
N VAL A 174 0.97 0.01 4.39
CA VAL A 174 1.45 -0.01 3.00
C VAL A 174 0.33 0.33 2.03
N TYR A 175 0.67 1.07 0.98
CA TYR A 175 -0.26 1.46 -0.07
C TYR A 175 -0.09 0.49 -1.22
N VAL A 176 -1.11 -0.33 -1.47
CA VAL A 176 -1.16 -1.32 -2.54
C VAL A 176 -1.96 -0.70 -3.68
N PRO A 177 -1.30 -0.27 -4.77
CA PRO A 177 -2.02 0.19 -5.96
C PRO A 177 -2.92 -0.94 -6.46
N GLU A 178 -4.11 -0.58 -6.97
CA GLU A 178 -5.06 -1.58 -7.44
C GLU A 178 -4.37 -2.57 -8.38
N PRO A 179 -4.55 -3.88 -8.15
CA PRO A 179 -3.84 -4.87 -8.92
C PRO A 179 -4.19 -4.72 -10.40
N SER A 180 -3.16 -4.78 -11.26
CA SER A 180 -3.30 -4.79 -12.73
C SER A 180 -4.19 -5.91 -13.25
N THR A 181 -4.65 -6.82 -12.38
CA THR A 181 -5.68 -7.81 -12.62
C THR A 181 -6.99 -7.20 -13.14
N MET A 182 -7.40 -6.00 -12.70
CA MET A 182 -8.58 -5.32 -13.25
C MET A 182 -8.39 -4.95 -14.72
N LEU A 183 -7.21 -4.42 -15.07
CA LEU A 183 -6.84 -4.11 -16.45
C LEU A 183 -6.71 -5.39 -17.28
N LEU A 184 -6.06 -6.43 -16.76
CA LEU A 184 -5.89 -7.72 -17.43
C LEU A 184 -7.23 -8.42 -17.66
N MET A 185 -8.14 -8.34 -16.69
CA MET A 185 -9.51 -8.83 -16.78
C MET A 185 -10.30 -8.05 -17.84
N GLY A 186 -10.19 -6.71 -17.87
CA GLY A 186 -10.79 -5.87 -18.89
C GLY A 186 -10.27 -6.19 -20.30
N LEU A 187 -8.95 -6.31 -20.47
CA LEU A 187 -8.32 -6.68 -21.73
C LEU A 187 -8.66 -8.12 -22.15
N GLY A 188 -8.72 -9.06 -21.19
CA GLY A 188 -9.12 -10.44 -21.41
C GLY A 188 -10.56 -10.54 -21.92
N MET A 189 -11.50 -9.82 -21.29
CA MET A 189 -12.89 -9.75 -21.75
C MET A 189 -13.04 -9.09 -23.11
N LEU A 190 -12.31 -8.00 -23.38
CA LEU A 190 -12.28 -7.37 -24.71
C LEU A 190 -11.75 -8.33 -25.78
N GLY A 191 -10.67 -9.06 -25.49
CA GLY A 191 -10.10 -10.08 -26.37
C GLY A 191 -11.10 -11.18 -26.70
N LEU A 192 -11.81 -11.72 -25.70
CA LEU A 192 -12.86 -12.73 -25.89
C LEU A 192 -14.06 -12.17 -26.69
N GLY A 193 -14.45 -10.92 -26.45
CA GLY A 193 -15.49 -10.23 -27.21
C GLY A 193 -15.18 -10.09 -28.70
N LEU A 194 -13.93 -9.75 -29.05
CA LEU A 194 -13.50 -9.65 -30.44
C LEU A 194 -13.41 -11.03 -31.13
N LEU A 195 -12.93 -12.06 -30.42
CA LEU A 195 -12.85 -13.43 -30.94
C LEU A 195 -14.24 -14.05 -31.17
N SER A 196 -15.19 -13.82 -30.26
CA SER A 196 -16.56 -14.32 -30.38
C SER A 196 -17.31 -13.71 -31.58
N ARG A 197 -17.11 -12.42 -31.88
CA ARG A 197 -17.69 -11.78 -33.09
C ARG A 197 -17.15 -12.37 -34.38
N LYS A 198 -15.84 -12.68 -34.44
CA LYS A 198 -15.21 -13.29 -35.63
C LYS A 198 -15.72 -14.71 -35.91
N ARG A 199 -16.14 -15.45 -34.87
CA ARG A 199 -16.75 -16.78 -35.02
C ARG A 199 -18.20 -16.76 -35.51
N ARG A 200 -18.98 -15.70 -35.23
CA ARG A 200 -20.36 -15.55 -35.72
C ARG A 200 -20.47 -15.04 -37.17
N ALA A 201 -19.41 -14.41 -37.69
CA ALA A 201 -19.36 -13.90 -39.05
C ALA A 201 -18.79 -14.90 -40.07
N ARG A 202 -18.47 -16.12 -39.63
CA ARG A 202 -18.15 -17.29 -40.46
C ARG A 202 -19.30 -18.28 -40.34
#